data_AF-A0AAN8TMF8-F1
#
_entry.id   AF-A0AAN8TMF8-F1
#
_cell.length_a   1.000
_cell.length_b   1.000
_cell.length_c   1.000
_cell.angle_alpha   90.00
_cell.angle_beta   90.00
_cell.angle_gamma   90.00
#
_symmetry.space_group_name_H-M   'P 1'
#
loop_
_entity.id
_entity.type
_entity.pdbx_description
1 polymer ?
#
loop_
_entity_poly.entity_id
_entity_poly.type
_entity_poly.pdbx_seq_one_letter_code
_entity_poly.pdbx_strand_id
1 'polypeptide(L)'
;MKAYNNFMPCIYLFFVQLIIPCVVGGKVPAIIVFGDSTVDTGNNNHILTVLRSNFPPYGRDYYDNMATGRFCNGRIPPDFISEAFGLRPFVPAYLDPMYNITDFAVGVCFASAGTGYDSATSHVLEIENYKEYQKKLEAYVGIQKSKYIIQEALYIVSMGTNDFLENYFALQSVRAFQYTTEQYRGFIIGHVENFIKEIYQLGARKISLTGLPPMGCLPLERAANMLRGQGDTCNNSYNDCSLKFNEMLSALIQKLNKELPGIRIAFANPYGGKVPAIIVFGDSSVDAGNNNQISTVLKSNFEPYGRDFYGKMPTGRFCNGRIPPDFISEAFGLRPFVPAYLDPMFNITDFAGGVCFASAECDTIVEGNRELQGVSKETRSICREQKSKIHNTRGTLSSELGNK
;
A
#
# COMPACT_ATOMS: atom_id res chain seq x y z
N MET A 1 6.02 28.57 62.27
CA MET A 1 5.90 29.37 61.02
C MET A 1 6.58 28.60 59.90
N LYS A 2 5.83 28.36 58.82
CA LYS A 2 6.25 27.94 57.47
C LYS A 2 6.87 26.54 57.32
N ALA A 3 5.97 25.61 57.01
CA ALA A 3 6.21 24.35 56.35
C ALA A 3 6.78 24.57 54.94
N TYR A 4 7.71 23.70 54.51
CA TYR A 4 7.76 23.10 53.17
C TYR A 4 8.82 21.99 53.23
N ASN A 5 8.40 20.81 53.67
CA ASN A 5 9.13 19.56 53.51
C ASN A 5 8.39 18.74 52.45
N ASN A 6 9.16 18.08 51.59
CA ASN A 6 8.80 16.98 50.70
C ASN A 6 8.05 17.33 49.40
N PHE A 7 8.78 17.55 48.31
CA PHE A 7 8.31 17.24 46.95
C PHE A 7 9.49 16.97 46.00
N MET A 8 10.19 15.85 46.22
CA MET A 8 11.05 15.17 45.25
C MET A 8 11.02 13.69 45.66
N PRO A 9 10.18 12.85 45.03
CA PRO A 9 10.63 12.14 43.82
C PRO A 9 9.45 11.73 42.89
N CYS A 10 9.16 12.48 41.83
CA CYS A 10 8.21 12.04 40.78
C CYS A 10 8.74 12.19 39.35
N ILE A 11 10.04 12.45 39.17
CA ILE A 11 10.65 12.65 37.84
C ILE A 11 11.19 11.33 37.23
N TYR A 12 11.10 10.20 37.93
CA TYR A 12 11.66 8.91 37.48
C TYR A 12 10.61 7.83 37.11
N LEU A 13 9.38 8.23 36.79
CA LEU A 13 8.30 7.33 36.35
C LEU A 13 7.49 7.91 35.17
N PHE A 14 8.09 8.75 34.32
CA PHE A 14 7.60 8.89 32.95
C PHE A 14 8.09 7.67 32.18
N PHE A 15 7.29 6.63 32.27
CA PHE A 15 7.35 5.45 31.42
C PHE A 15 7.69 5.86 29.99
N VAL A 16 8.81 5.33 29.51
CA VAL A 16 9.03 5.02 28.12
C VAL A 16 7.96 3.97 27.74
N GLN A 17 6.71 4.41 27.60
CA GLN A 17 5.77 3.75 26.72
C GLN A 17 6.13 4.24 25.33
N LEU A 18 7.15 3.58 24.77
CA LEU A 18 7.24 3.41 23.33
C LEU A 18 5.85 2.97 22.88
N ILE A 19 5.11 3.90 22.31
CA ILE A 19 3.94 3.59 21.50
C ILE A 19 4.52 2.76 20.37
N ILE A 20 4.51 1.44 20.54
CA ILE A 20 4.56 0.52 19.41
C ILE A 20 3.24 0.83 18.71
N PRO A 21 3.23 1.48 17.53
CA PRO A 21 2.02 1.51 16.75
C PRO A 21 1.68 0.04 16.51
N CYS A 22 0.62 -0.44 17.16
CA CYS A 22 0.03 -1.72 16.81
C CYS A 22 -0.61 -1.49 15.44
N VAL A 23 0.22 -1.51 14.41
CA VAL A 23 -0.23 -1.71 13.05
C VAL A 23 -0.81 -3.11 13.08
N VAL A 24 -2.13 -3.21 13.24
CA VAL A 24 -2.88 -4.45 12.97
C VAL A 24 -2.91 -4.62 11.45
N GLY A 25 -1.73 -4.70 10.85
CA GLY A 25 -1.53 -5.14 9.48
C GLY A 25 -1.66 -6.66 9.50
N GLY A 26 -2.44 -7.22 8.58
CA GLY A 26 -2.52 -8.68 8.45
C GLY A 26 -1.11 -9.23 8.26
N LYS A 27 -0.59 -9.98 9.23
CA LYS A 27 0.78 -10.49 9.16
C LYS A 27 0.89 -11.53 8.05
N VAL A 28 1.81 -11.32 7.11
CA VAL A 28 2.26 -12.33 6.15
C VAL A 28 3.66 -12.80 6.55
N PRO A 29 4.00 -14.10 6.39
CA PRO A 29 5.30 -14.61 6.80
C PRO A 29 6.43 -14.24 5.84
N ALA A 30 6.12 -13.92 4.58
CA ALA A 30 7.09 -13.51 3.58
C ALA A 30 6.47 -12.65 2.47
N ILE A 31 7.31 -11.85 1.81
CA ILE A 31 7.03 -11.19 0.53
C ILE A 31 7.75 -11.95 -0.60
N ILE A 32 7.00 -12.42 -1.60
CA ILE A 32 7.56 -13.10 -2.77
C ILE A 32 7.28 -12.27 -4.01
N VAL A 33 8.31 -11.92 -4.78
CA VAL A 33 8.18 -10.93 -5.87
C VAL A 33 8.52 -11.55 -7.21
N PHE A 34 7.68 -11.31 -8.21
CA PHE A 34 7.89 -11.61 -9.62
C PHE A 34 7.66 -10.33 -10.43
N GLY A 35 8.43 -10.11 -11.48
CA GLY A 35 8.23 -8.88 -12.24
C GLY A 35 9.38 -8.44 -13.12
N ASP A 36 9.29 -7.19 -13.53
CA ASP A 36 10.32 -6.52 -14.32
C ASP A 36 11.16 -5.54 -13.48
N SER A 37 11.78 -4.57 -14.15
CA SER A 37 12.61 -3.52 -13.55
C SER A 37 11.90 -2.73 -12.45
N THR A 38 10.55 -2.65 -12.48
CA THR A 38 9.76 -1.92 -11.48
C THR A 38 9.85 -2.53 -10.09
N VAL A 39 10.20 -3.82 -10.00
CA VAL A 39 10.29 -4.57 -8.75
C VAL A 39 11.57 -5.41 -8.61
N ASP A 40 12.50 -5.32 -9.58
CA ASP A 40 13.82 -5.95 -9.53
C ASP A 40 14.69 -5.34 -8.41
N THR A 41 15.17 -6.22 -7.54
CA THR A 41 15.99 -5.86 -6.37
C THR A 41 17.49 -6.09 -6.60
N GLY A 42 17.88 -6.55 -7.79
CA GLY A 42 19.28 -6.74 -8.20
C GLY A 42 19.57 -8.04 -8.96
N ASN A 43 18.57 -8.84 -9.37
CA ASN A 43 18.82 -10.11 -10.08
C ASN A 43 19.57 -9.89 -11.40
N ASN A 44 19.30 -8.77 -12.09
CA ASN A 44 19.95 -8.46 -13.36
C ASN A 44 21.48 -8.29 -13.29
N ASN A 45 22.03 -8.08 -12.09
CA ASN A 45 23.48 -8.03 -11.88
C ASN A 45 24.14 -9.41 -12.07
N HIS A 46 23.36 -10.48 -11.95
CA HIS A 46 23.85 -11.86 -11.90
C HIS A 46 23.48 -12.68 -13.14
N ILE A 47 22.91 -12.04 -14.16
CA ILE A 47 22.60 -12.65 -15.46
C ILE A 47 23.26 -11.85 -16.60
N LEU A 48 23.43 -12.48 -17.76
CA LEU A 48 24.01 -11.85 -18.94
C LEU A 48 22.99 -10.95 -19.63
N THR A 49 22.97 -9.66 -19.27
CA THR A 49 22.05 -8.66 -19.83
C THR A 49 22.68 -7.27 -19.80
N VAL A 50 22.23 -6.39 -20.69
CA VAL A 50 22.55 -4.96 -20.68
C VAL A 50 21.62 -4.16 -19.75
N LEU A 51 20.47 -4.74 -19.39
CA LEU A 51 19.48 -4.13 -18.51
C LEU A 51 19.95 -4.24 -17.06
N ARG A 52 20.94 -3.44 -16.68
CA ARG A 52 21.48 -3.37 -15.32
C ARG A 52 21.34 -1.96 -14.77
N SER A 53 21.24 -1.86 -13.45
CA SER A 53 21.17 -0.60 -12.70
C SER A 53 22.14 -0.62 -11.51
N ASN A 54 23.29 -1.29 -11.68
CA ASN A 54 24.38 -1.36 -10.70
C ASN A 54 25.45 -0.26 -10.90
N PHE A 55 25.04 0.90 -11.41
CA PHE A 55 25.91 2.03 -11.66
C PHE A 55 25.17 3.36 -11.35
N PRO A 56 25.89 4.47 -11.10
CA PRO A 56 25.26 5.76 -10.86
C PRO A 56 24.39 6.22 -12.05
N PRO A 57 23.23 6.88 -11.81
CA PRO A 57 22.77 7.45 -10.54
C PRO A 57 21.96 6.50 -9.65
N TYR A 58 21.77 5.24 -10.05
CA TYR A 58 20.98 4.27 -9.28
C TYR A 58 21.58 4.04 -7.89
N GLY A 59 20.71 3.80 -6.90
CA GLY A 59 21.12 3.55 -5.51
C GLY A 59 21.65 4.75 -4.71
N ARG A 60 21.68 5.97 -5.28
CA ARG A 60 22.15 7.20 -4.60
C ARG A 60 21.45 7.48 -3.25
N ASP A 61 20.17 7.17 -3.16
CA ASP A 61 19.31 7.42 -1.99
C ASP A 61 19.01 6.09 -1.24
N TYR A 62 19.73 4.99 -1.55
CA TYR A 62 19.64 3.72 -0.82
C TYR A 62 20.53 3.76 0.44
N TYR A 63 20.35 2.83 1.38
CA TYR A 63 20.96 2.88 2.72
C TYR A 63 22.48 3.15 2.71
N ASP A 64 23.21 2.56 1.78
CA ASP A 64 24.67 2.68 1.66
C ASP A 64 25.12 3.57 0.48
N ASN A 65 24.19 4.30 -0.16
CA ASN A 65 24.39 5.01 -1.42
C ASN A 65 24.94 4.10 -2.55
N MET A 66 24.65 2.80 -2.48
CA MET A 66 25.15 1.79 -3.41
C MET A 66 24.11 1.39 -4.44
N ALA A 67 24.54 1.29 -5.69
CA ALA A 67 23.73 0.79 -6.80
C ALA A 67 23.55 -0.73 -6.69
N THR A 68 22.50 -1.18 -6.00
CA THR A 68 22.23 -2.61 -5.79
C THR A 68 21.66 -3.33 -7.01
N GLY A 69 21.43 -2.65 -8.13
CA GLY A 69 20.64 -3.18 -9.26
C GLY A 69 19.13 -2.96 -9.15
N ARG A 70 18.68 -2.11 -8.23
CA ARG A 70 17.32 -1.54 -8.25
C ARG A 70 17.25 -0.43 -9.30
N PHE A 71 16.24 -0.42 -10.15
CA PHE A 71 16.01 0.64 -11.16
C PHE A 71 15.42 1.92 -10.54
N CYS A 72 15.98 2.35 -9.42
CA CYS A 72 15.59 3.50 -8.63
C CYS A 72 16.83 4.10 -7.96
N ASN A 73 16.75 5.35 -7.54
CA ASN A 73 17.80 5.92 -6.68
C ASN A 73 17.79 5.30 -5.29
N GLY A 74 16.71 4.67 -4.85
CA GLY A 74 16.63 4.08 -3.52
C GLY A 74 15.79 2.81 -3.51
N ARG A 75 15.01 2.66 -2.44
CA ARG A 75 14.07 1.56 -2.27
C ARG A 75 13.01 1.56 -3.36
N ILE A 76 12.48 0.38 -3.64
CA ILE A 76 11.41 0.14 -4.64
C ILE A 76 10.16 -0.42 -3.95
N PRO A 77 8.99 -0.45 -4.62
CA PRO A 77 7.71 -0.80 -3.98
C PRO A 77 7.74 -2.08 -3.10
N PRO A 78 8.39 -3.19 -3.49
CA PRO A 78 8.47 -4.38 -2.63
C PRO A 78 9.13 -4.14 -1.28
N ASP A 79 10.12 -3.24 -1.20
CA ASP A 79 10.82 -2.91 0.05
C ASP A 79 9.88 -2.21 1.04
N PHE A 80 9.12 -1.23 0.55
CA PHE A 80 8.13 -0.50 1.35
C PHE A 80 6.97 -1.40 1.77
N ILE A 81 6.51 -2.28 0.88
CA ILE A 81 5.46 -3.25 1.19
C ILE A 81 5.95 -4.22 2.28
N SER A 82 7.16 -4.75 2.15
CA SER A 82 7.78 -5.61 3.16
C SER A 82 7.84 -4.93 4.52
N GLU A 83 8.32 -3.68 4.58
CA GLU A 83 8.36 -2.89 5.81
C GLU A 83 6.95 -2.67 6.42
N ALA A 84 5.96 -2.34 5.58
CA ALA A 84 4.58 -2.11 6.03
C ALA A 84 3.93 -3.36 6.65
N PHE A 85 4.36 -4.56 6.25
CA PHE A 85 3.93 -5.83 6.85
C PHE A 85 4.75 -6.24 8.09
N GLY A 86 5.69 -5.39 8.54
CA GLY A 86 6.57 -5.66 9.68
C GLY A 86 7.68 -6.66 9.38
N LEU A 87 7.99 -6.88 8.10
CA LEU A 87 9.13 -7.68 7.65
C LEU A 87 10.34 -6.77 7.45
N ARG A 88 11.44 -7.32 6.91
CA ARG A 88 12.67 -6.54 6.68
C ARG A 88 12.38 -5.34 5.76
N PRO A 89 13.07 -4.22 5.94
CA PRO A 89 12.80 -3.00 5.18
C PRO A 89 13.44 -3.02 3.77
N PHE A 90 13.69 -4.24 3.25
CA PHE A 90 14.16 -4.57 1.92
C PHE A 90 13.78 -6.01 1.57
N VAL A 91 13.64 -6.30 0.28
CA VAL A 91 13.51 -7.66 -0.26
C VAL A 91 14.81 -8.02 -1.02
N PRO A 92 15.46 -9.15 -0.72
CA PRO A 92 16.69 -9.55 -1.40
C PRO A 92 16.43 -10.17 -2.78
N ALA A 93 17.38 -9.96 -3.70
CA ALA A 93 17.42 -10.62 -5.01
C ALA A 93 17.84 -12.09 -4.84
N TYR A 94 17.11 -13.01 -5.47
CA TYR A 94 17.39 -14.45 -5.34
C TYR A 94 18.78 -14.85 -5.87
N LEU A 95 19.25 -14.19 -6.94
CA LEU A 95 20.53 -14.51 -7.58
C LEU A 95 21.74 -13.81 -6.94
N ASP A 96 21.52 -12.93 -5.97
CA ASP A 96 22.61 -12.22 -5.30
C ASP A 96 23.29 -13.12 -4.26
N PRO A 97 24.59 -13.44 -4.43
CA PRO A 97 25.31 -14.36 -3.55
C PRO A 97 25.54 -13.82 -2.13
N MET A 98 25.24 -12.54 -1.86
CA MET A 98 25.27 -11.99 -0.51
C MET A 98 24.14 -12.53 0.37
N TYR A 99 23.06 -13.03 -0.23
CA TYR A 99 21.91 -13.57 0.49
C TYR A 99 21.82 -15.08 0.38
N ASN A 100 21.20 -15.72 1.37
CA ASN A 100 20.98 -17.15 1.37
C ASN A 100 19.57 -17.50 1.87
N ILE A 101 19.28 -18.79 2.05
CA ILE A 101 17.93 -19.25 2.42
C ILE A 101 17.43 -18.67 3.75
N THR A 102 18.31 -18.30 4.68
CA THR A 102 17.92 -17.62 5.93
C THR A 102 17.30 -16.26 5.66
N ASP A 103 17.79 -15.54 4.65
CA ASP A 103 17.24 -14.28 4.17
C ASP A 103 15.93 -14.53 3.43
N PHE A 104 15.95 -15.47 2.49
CA PHE A 104 14.82 -15.70 1.59
C PHE A 104 13.57 -16.22 2.31
N ALA A 105 13.71 -16.82 3.51
CA ALA A 105 12.59 -17.32 4.31
C ALA A 105 11.56 -16.27 4.74
N VAL A 106 11.92 -14.98 4.74
CA VAL A 106 11.02 -13.86 5.08
C VAL A 106 10.77 -12.90 3.91
N GLY A 107 11.47 -13.09 2.80
CA GLY A 107 11.24 -12.29 1.60
C GLY A 107 12.27 -12.59 0.52
N VAL A 108 11.82 -12.72 -0.72
CA VAL A 108 12.68 -13.03 -1.89
C VAL A 108 12.10 -12.43 -3.16
N CYS A 109 12.96 -11.91 -4.01
CA CYS A 109 12.59 -11.35 -5.30
C CYS A 109 13.22 -12.15 -6.45
N PHE A 110 12.36 -12.61 -7.36
CA PHE A 110 12.72 -13.31 -8.60
C PHE A 110 12.64 -12.41 -9.84
N ALA A 111 12.11 -11.19 -9.69
CA ALA A 111 11.92 -10.25 -10.79
C ALA A 111 13.23 -9.95 -11.52
N SER A 112 13.13 -9.74 -12.84
CA SER A 112 14.24 -9.43 -13.73
C SER A 112 13.85 -8.35 -14.72
N ALA A 113 14.65 -7.29 -14.87
CA ALA A 113 14.36 -6.25 -15.86
C ALA A 113 14.31 -6.80 -17.29
N GLY A 114 13.34 -6.30 -18.06
CA GLY A 114 13.01 -6.78 -19.41
C GLY A 114 11.97 -7.92 -19.42
N THR A 115 11.64 -8.50 -18.27
CA THR A 115 10.65 -9.57 -18.20
C THR A 115 9.25 -9.10 -18.61
N GLY A 116 8.53 -9.99 -19.30
CA GLY A 116 7.11 -9.87 -19.56
C GLY A 116 6.41 -11.22 -19.54
N TYR A 117 5.12 -11.22 -19.86
CA TYR A 117 4.32 -12.44 -19.94
C TYR A 117 4.51 -13.17 -21.27
N ASP A 118 4.86 -12.46 -22.35
CA ASP A 118 5.17 -13.09 -23.63
C ASP A 118 6.42 -13.98 -23.50
N SER A 119 6.41 -15.13 -24.17
CA SER A 119 7.58 -16.01 -24.21
C SER A 119 8.79 -15.36 -24.90
N ALA A 120 8.57 -14.33 -25.72
CA ALA A 120 9.64 -13.53 -26.31
C ALA A 120 10.41 -12.66 -25.28
N THR A 121 9.78 -12.33 -24.15
CA THR A 121 10.31 -11.56 -23.00
C THR A 121 10.41 -12.43 -21.74
N SER A 122 10.58 -13.74 -21.96
CA SER A 122 10.33 -14.85 -21.03
C SER A 122 10.66 -14.64 -19.54
N HIS A 123 9.68 -15.00 -18.70
CA HIS A 123 9.77 -15.18 -17.24
C HIS A 123 10.17 -16.61 -16.82
N VAL A 124 10.60 -17.47 -17.75
CA VAL A 124 10.94 -18.88 -17.46
C VAL A 124 11.98 -18.99 -16.35
N LEU A 125 12.95 -18.06 -16.32
CA LEU A 125 13.97 -18.05 -15.28
C LEU A 125 13.39 -17.78 -13.88
N GLU A 126 12.40 -16.90 -13.76
CA GLU A 126 11.80 -16.54 -12.46
C GLU A 126 11.06 -17.73 -11.83
N ILE A 127 10.32 -18.47 -12.65
CA ILE A 127 9.58 -19.66 -12.20
C ILE A 127 10.52 -20.81 -11.82
N GLU A 128 11.58 -21.05 -12.59
CA GLU A 128 12.56 -22.10 -12.27
C GLU A 128 13.34 -21.75 -10.99
N ASN A 129 13.74 -20.49 -10.82
CA ASN A 129 14.34 -20.00 -9.58
C ASN A 129 13.37 -20.16 -8.39
N TYR A 130 12.09 -19.89 -8.59
CA TYR A 130 11.08 -20.07 -7.55
C TYR A 130 10.91 -21.54 -7.16
N LYS A 131 10.86 -22.47 -8.12
CA LYS A 131 10.81 -23.91 -7.85
C LYS A 131 12.05 -24.39 -7.08
N GLU A 132 13.23 -23.86 -7.40
CA GLU A 132 14.45 -24.14 -6.66
C GLU A 132 14.39 -23.57 -5.22
N TYR A 133 13.94 -22.32 -5.07
CA TYR A 133 13.71 -21.69 -3.77
C TYR A 133 12.79 -22.53 -2.88
N GLN A 134 11.68 -23.07 -3.42
CA GLN A 134 10.76 -23.90 -2.64
C GLN A 134 11.45 -25.14 -2.05
N LYS A 135 12.32 -25.80 -2.82
CA LYS A 135 13.13 -26.94 -2.35
C LYS A 135 14.10 -26.51 -1.25
N LYS A 136 14.81 -25.39 -1.43
CA LYS A 136 15.73 -24.84 -0.43
C LYS A 136 15.00 -24.46 0.86
N LEU A 137 13.83 -23.83 0.74
CA LEU A 137 13.01 -23.42 1.87
C LEU A 137 12.52 -24.64 2.66
N GLU A 138 12.02 -25.66 1.97
CA GLU A 138 11.62 -26.92 2.59
C GLU A 138 12.75 -27.60 3.35
N ALA A 139 13.95 -27.66 2.78
CA ALA A 139 15.12 -28.22 3.45
C ALA A 139 15.52 -27.41 4.69
N TYR A 140 15.35 -26.09 4.66
CA TYR A 140 15.75 -25.19 5.75
C TYR A 140 14.75 -25.15 6.92
N VAL A 141 13.45 -24.98 6.64
CA VAL A 141 12.42 -24.81 7.69
C VAL A 141 11.55 -26.04 7.93
N GLY A 142 11.71 -27.09 7.13
CA GLY A 142 10.87 -28.28 7.13
C GLY A 142 9.56 -28.12 6.35
N ILE A 143 8.98 -29.25 5.95
CA ILE A 143 7.81 -29.35 5.06
C ILE A 143 6.63 -28.50 5.53
N GLN A 144 6.22 -28.63 6.80
CA GLN A 144 5.02 -27.95 7.30
C GLN A 144 5.19 -26.43 7.33
N LYS A 145 6.34 -25.94 7.80
CA LYS A 145 6.61 -24.50 7.88
C LYS A 145 6.85 -23.89 6.50
N SER A 146 7.51 -24.61 5.59
CA SER A 146 7.67 -24.19 4.19
C SER A 146 6.30 -24.00 3.52
N LYS A 147 5.41 -25.00 3.64
CA LYS A 147 4.05 -24.91 3.11
C LYS A 147 3.28 -23.72 3.69
N TYR A 148 3.40 -23.46 4.99
CA TYR A 148 2.80 -22.29 5.62
C TYR A 148 3.35 -20.98 5.05
N ILE A 149 4.67 -20.83 4.92
CA ILE A 149 5.29 -19.63 4.35
C ILE A 149 4.78 -19.38 2.93
N ILE A 150 4.81 -20.40 2.08
CA ILE A 150 4.36 -20.32 0.68
C ILE A 150 2.87 -19.94 0.58
N GLN A 151 2.01 -20.60 1.36
CA GLN A 151 0.56 -20.34 1.26
C GLN A 151 0.16 -19.00 1.85
N GLU A 152 0.83 -18.55 2.91
CA GLU A 152 0.47 -17.33 3.62
C GLU A 152 1.24 -16.08 3.16
N ALA A 153 2.30 -16.24 2.36
CA ALA A 153 3.05 -15.13 1.78
C ALA A 153 2.19 -14.19 0.93
N LEU A 154 2.60 -12.93 0.84
CA LEU A 154 2.09 -11.99 -0.15
C LEU A 154 2.97 -12.06 -1.40
N TYR A 155 2.35 -12.36 -2.52
CA TYR A 155 2.98 -12.36 -3.83
C TYR A 155 2.77 -10.99 -4.48
N ILE A 156 3.85 -10.35 -4.93
CA ILE A 156 3.81 -9.12 -5.72
C ILE A 156 4.16 -9.49 -7.15
N VAL A 157 3.29 -9.17 -8.09
CA VAL A 157 3.48 -9.43 -9.52
C VAL A 157 3.37 -8.10 -10.27
N SER A 158 4.46 -7.69 -10.93
CA SER A 158 4.52 -6.44 -11.69
C SER A 158 5.37 -6.63 -12.95
N MET A 159 4.72 -6.96 -14.06
CA MET A 159 5.34 -7.13 -15.38
C MET A 159 4.30 -6.90 -16.47
N GLY A 160 4.76 -6.79 -17.72
CA GLY A 160 3.91 -6.72 -18.91
C GLY A 160 4.08 -5.45 -19.72
N THR A 161 4.67 -4.39 -19.17
CA THR A 161 4.98 -3.17 -19.94
C THR A 161 5.95 -3.48 -21.09
N ASN A 162 6.93 -4.36 -20.85
CA ASN A 162 7.91 -4.77 -21.87
C ASN A 162 7.28 -5.55 -23.02
N ASP A 163 6.21 -6.33 -22.77
CA ASP A 163 5.48 -7.03 -23.85
C ASP A 163 4.93 -6.02 -24.87
N PHE A 164 4.45 -4.88 -24.40
CA PHE A 164 3.93 -3.85 -25.30
C PHE A 164 5.03 -2.99 -25.88
N LEU A 165 5.95 -2.43 -25.07
CA LEU A 165 6.93 -1.47 -25.56
C LEU A 165 8.08 -2.13 -26.33
N GLU A 166 8.63 -3.21 -25.81
CA GLU A 166 9.82 -3.86 -26.37
C GLU A 166 9.46 -4.89 -27.44
N ASN A 167 8.33 -5.61 -27.28
CA ASN A 167 7.94 -6.65 -28.22
C ASN A 167 6.90 -6.23 -29.26
N TYR A 168 5.92 -5.38 -28.93
CA TYR A 168 4.81 -5.07 -29.85
C TYR A 168 4.95 -3.72 -30.57
N PHE A 169 5.23 -2.65 -29.84
CA PHE A 169 5.32 -1.30 -30.38
C PHE A 169 6.72 -0.93 -30.88
N ALA A 170 7.72 -1.77 -30.59
CA ALA A 170 9.06 -1.62 -31.12
C ALA A 170 9.06 -1.61 -32.66
N LEU A 171 10.01 -0.85 -33.23
CA LEU A 171 10.21 -0.81 -34.68
C LEU A 171 10.51 -2.21 -35.21
N GLN A 172 9.85 -2.60 -36.32
CA GLN A 172 9.98 -3.91 -36.94
C GLN A 172 9.57 -5.09 -36.03
N SER A 173 8.65 -4.86 -35.10
CA SER A 173 8.08 -5.92 -34.25
C SER A 173 7.43 -7.05 -35.06
N VAL A 174 7.91 -8.28 -34.85
CA VAL A 174 7.26 -9.51 -35.35
C VAL A 174 5.83 -9.64 -34.80
N ARG A 175 5.61 -9.26 -33.53
CA ARG A 175 4.28 -9.33 -32.91
C ARG A 175 3.28 -8.36 -33.54
N ALA A 176 3.72 -7.16 -33.94
CA ALA A 176 2.88 -6.22 -34.67
C ALA A 176 2.47 -6.72 -36.06
N PHE A 177 3.31 -7.53 -36.71
CA PHE A 177 2.94 -8.19 -37.97
C PHE A 177 1.97 -9.37 -37.78
N GLN A 178 1.99 -10.01 -36.61
CA GLN A 178 1.17 -11.19 -36.32
C GLN A 178 -0.20 -10.84 -35.73
N TYR A 179 -0.30 -9.75 -34.98
CA TYR A 179 -1.47 -9.44 -34.17
C TYR A 179 -1.89 -7.97 -34.31
N THR A 180 -3.19 -7.72 -34.36
CA THR A 180 -3.74 -6.40 -34.00
C THR A 180 -3.51 -6.13 -32.51
N THR A 181 -3.61 -4.88 -32.09
CA THR A 181 -3.37 -4.52 -30.68
C THR A 181 -4.38 -5.21 -29.76
N GLU A 182 -5.61 -5.43 -30.22
CA GLU A 182 -6.63 -6.17 -29.49
C GLU A 182 -6.29 -7.66 -29.34
N GLN A 183 -5.88 -8.31 -30.44
CA GLN A 183 -5.45 -9.70 -30.42
C GLN A 183 -4.23 -9.88 -29.50
N TYR A 184 -3.27 -8.95 -29.54
CA TYR A 184 -2.09 -9.03 -28.69
C TYR A 184 -2.42 -8.82 -27.20
N ARG A 185 -3.32 -7.89 -26.86
CA ARG A 185 -3.83 -7.78 -25.48
C ARG A 185 -4.46 -9.10 -25.00
N GLY A 186 -5.30 -9.72 -25.83
CA GLY A 186 -5.89 -11.03 -25.52
C GLY A 186 -4.85 -12.13 -25.34
N PHE A 187 -3.83 -12.15 -26.19
CA PHE A 187 -2.70 -13.07 -26.09
C PHE A 187 -1.94 -12.92 -24.76
N ILE A 188 -1.62 -11.68 -24.36
CA ILE A 188 -0.95 -11.40 -23.08
C ILE A 188 -1.85 -11.76 -21.89
N ILE A 189 -3.14 -11.43 -21.92
CA ILE A 189 -4.08 -11.84 -20.85
C ILE A 189 -4.12 -13.36 -20.67
N GLY A 190 -4.04 -14.14 -21.75
CA GLY A 190 -3.91 -15.59 -21.67
C GLY A 190 -2.62 -16.05 -20.98
N HIS A 191 -1.50 -15.36 -21.21
CA HIS A 191 -0.23 -15.64 -20.54
C HIS A 191 -0.25 -15.24 -19.07
N VAL A 192 -0.89 -14.11 -18.72
CA VAL A 192 -1.15 -13.74 -17.31
C VAL A 192 -1.94 -14.84 -16.61
N GLU A 193 -3.01 -15.34 -17.24
CA GLU A 193 -3.82 -16.42 -16.67
C GLU A 193 -3.00 -17.69 -16.41
N ASN A 194 -2.16 -18.07 -17.37
CA ASN A 194 -1.28 -19.24 -17.24
C ASN A 194 -0.25 -19.06 -16.12
N PHE A 195 0.42 -17.90 -16.06
CA PHE A 195 1.39 -17.58 -15.02
C PHE A 195 0.76 -17.65 -13.62
N ILE A 196 -0.41 -17.02 -13.42
CA ILE A 196 -1.11 -17.06 -12.13
C ILE A 196 -1.52 -18.49 -11.75
N LYS A 197 -2.00 -19.28 -12.72
CA LYS A 197 -2.34 -20.69 -12.49
C LYS A 197 -1.10 -21.52 -12.11
N GLU A 198 0.05 -21.27 -12.72
CA GLU A 198 1.29 -21.96 -12.39
C GLU A 198 1.74 -21.65 -10.95
N ILE A 199 1.85 -20.37 -10.56
CA ILE A 199 2.26 -20.03 -9.18
C ILE A 199 1.20 -20.47 -8.15
N TYR A 200 -0.08 -20.51 -8.52
CA TYR A 200 -1.14 -21.06 -7.68
C TYR A 200 -0.98 -22.58 -7.46
N GLN A 201 -0.63 -23.34 -8.50
CA GLN A 201 -0.31 -24.77 -8.39
C GLN A 201 0.91 -24.99 -7.50
N LEU A 202 1.87 -24.07 -7.54
CA LEU A 202 3.02 -24.05 -6.64
C LEU A 202 2.69 -23.53 -5.22
N GLY A 203 1.43 -23.20 -4.93
CA GLY A 203 0.97 -22.90 -3.56
C GLY A 203 0.66 -21.44 -3.25
N ALA A 204 0.86 -20.51 -4.19
CA ALA A 204 0.53 -19.10 -3.98
C ALA A 204 -0.97 -18.91 -3.72
N ARG A 205 -1.33 -18.08 -2.73
CA ARG A 205 -2.74 -17.78 -2.41
C ARG A 205 -3.08 -16.30 -2.34
N LYS A 206 -2.15 -15.41 -1.96
CA LYS A 206 -2.41 -13.97 -1.82
C LYS A 206 -1.56 -13.22 -2.83
N ILE A 207 -2.16 -12.63 -3.84
CA ILE A 207 -1.45 -12.02 -4.97
C ILE A 207 -1.87 -10.57 -5.14
N SER A 208 -0.91 -9.65 -5.14
CA SER A 208 -1.06 -8.30 -5.63
C SER A 208 -0.60 -8.26 -7.08
N LEU A 209 -1.53 -8.09 -8.01
CA LEU A 209 -1.28 -8.12 -9.45
C LEU A 209 -1.38 -6.69 -10.00
N THR A 210 -0.25 -6.16 -10.44
CA THR A 210 -0.12 -4.76 -10.89
C THR A 210 -0.57 -4.61 -12.33
N GLY A 211 -1.40 -3.60 -12.60
CA GLY A 211 -1.78 -3.23 -13.96
C GLY A 211 -0.65 -2.52 -14.71
N LEU A 212 -0.86 -2.26 -16.00
CA LEU A 212 0.06 -1.46 -16.80
C LEU A 212 -0.05 0.02 -16.44
N PRO A 213 1.05 0.73 -16.18
CA PRO A 213 1.05 2.18 -15.97
C PRO A 213 0.66 2.91 -17.27
N PRO A 214 0.50 4.25 -17.27
CA PRO A 214 0.38 5.04 -18.50
C PRO A 214 1.68 4.97 -19.32
N MET A 215 1.87 3.86 -20.05
CA MET A 215 3.17 3.53 -20.65
C MET A 215 3.60 4.52 -21.74
N GLY A 216 2.64 5.17 -22.42
CA GLY A 216 2.92 6.23 -23.39
C GLY A 216 3.46 7.52 -22.76
N CYS A 217 3.41 7.65 -21.44
CA CYS A 217 3.98 8.76 -20.69
C CYS A 217 5.33 8.43 -20.05
N LEU A 218 5.88 7.22 -20.26
CA LEU A 218 7.20 6.88 -19.73
C LEU A 218 8.28 7.75 -20.37
N PRO A 219 9.37 8.07 -19.64
CA PRO A 219 10.43 8.95 -20.13
C PRO A 219 11.01 8.53 -21.49
N LEU A 220 11.15 7.21 -21.72
CA LEU A 220 11.63 6.67 -23.00
C LEU A 220 10.71 7.06 -24.17
N GLU A 221 9.39 6.89 -24.00
CA GLU A 221 8.40 7.20 -25.03
C GLU A 221 8.29 8.71 -25.29
N ARG A 222 8.36 9.52 -24.24
CA ARG A 222 8.39 10.99 -24.37
C ARG A 222 9.64 11.47 -25.11
N ALA A 223 10.80 10.90 -24.79
CA ALA A 223 12.05 11.19 -25.49
C ALA A 223 11.97 10.77 -26.96
N ALA A 224 11.40 9.59 -27.26
CA ALA A 224 11.19 9.14 -28.63
C ALA A 224 10.26 10.08 -29.42
N ASN A 225 9.17 10.56 -28.82
CA ASN A 225 8.27 11.55 -29.43
C ASN A 225 9.00 12.88 -29.72
N MET A 226 9.86 13.34 -28.81
CA MET A 226 10.70 14.52 -29.07
C MET A 226 11.60 14.31 -30.30
N LEU A 227 12.27 13.16 -30.41
CA LEU A 227 13.13 12.83 -31.56
C LEU A 227 12.36 12.73 -32.87
N ARG A 228 11.07 12.38 -32.82
CA ARG A 228 10.17 12.30 -33.99
C ARG A 228 9.51 13.64 -34.33
N GLY A 229 9.85 14.73 -33.64
CA GLY A 229 9.28 16.07 -33.87
C GLY A 229 7.87 16.26 -33.29
N GLN A 230 7.44 15.40 -32.36
CA GLN A 230 6.11 15.43 -31.73
C GLN A 230 6.11 16.14 -30.37
N GLY A 231 7.25 16.69 -29.95
CA GLY A 231 7.43 17.39 -28.67
C GLY A 231 7.41 16.48 -27.45
N ASP A 232 7.41 17.07 -26.25
CA ASP A 232 7.40 16.36 -24.96
C ASP A 232 5.98 15.90 -24.57
N THR A 233 5.38 15.08 -25.43
CA THR A 233 3.99 14.62 -25.32
C THR A 233 3.91 13.12 -25.06
N CYS A 234 2.85 12.68 -24.36
CA CYS A 234 2.58 11.26 -24.20
C CYS A 234 2.01 10.65 -25.47
N ASN A 235 2.29 9.37 -25.71
CA ASN A 235 1.60 8.60 -26.73
C ASN A 235 0.23 8.12 -26.22
N ASN A 236 -0.85 8.81 -26.63
CA ASN A 236 -2.21 8.49 -26.19
C ASN A 236 -2.65 7.07 -26.59
N SER A 237 -2.22 6.57 -27.75
CA SER A 237 -2.58 5.21 -28.19
C SER A 237 -2.01 4.14 -27.26
N TYR A 238 -0.81 4.36 -26.71
CA TYR A 238 -0.19 3.43 -25.77
C TYR A 238 -0.87 3.50 -24.39
N ASN A 239 -1.27 4.69 -23.96
CA ASN A 239 -2.07 4.87 -22.74
C ASN A 239 -3.44 4.20 -22.87
N ASP A 240 -4.12 4.36 -24.00
CA ASP A 240 -5.40 3.70 -24.28
C ASP A 240 -5.26 2.17 -24.29
N CYS A 241 -4.15 1.66 -24.84
CA CYS A 241 -3.83 0.24 -24.78
C CYS A 241 -3.68 -0.25 -23.34
N SER A 242 -2.98 0.53 -22.49
CA SER A 242 -2.78 0.22 -21.07
C SER A 242 -4.10 0.16 -20.30
N LEU A 243 -4.97 1.15 -20.50
CA LEU A 243 -6.28 1.22 -19.84
C LEU A 243 -7.16 0.02 -20.23
N LYS A 244 -7.27 -0.28 -21.53
CA LYS A 244 -8.04 -1.42 -22.02
C LYS A 244 -7.48 -2.76 -21.53
N PHE A 245 -6.16 -2.89 -21.49
CA PHE A 245 -5.53 -4.07 -20.90
C PHE A 245 -5.87 -4.22 -19.41
N ASN A 246 -5.86 -3.14 -18.65
CA ASN A 246 -6.19 -3.15 -17.22
C ASN A 246 -7.67 -3.51 -16.95
N GLU A 247 -8.59 -3.11 -17.83
CA GLU A 247 -9.98 -3.57 -17.78
C GLU A 247 -10.08 -5.09 -17.96
N MET A 248 -9.38 -5.63 -18.96
CA MET A 248 -9.31 -7.08 -19.20
C MET A 248 -8.65 -7.82 -18.04
N LEU A 249 -7.59 -7.26 -17.46
CA LEU A 249 -6.89 -7.80 -16.30
C LEU A 249 -7.78 -7.84 -15.07
N SER A 250 -8.54 -6.77 -14.81
CA SER A 250 -9.54 -6.72 -13.73
C SER A 250 -10.61 -7.79 -13.90
N ALA A 251 -11.11 -7.99 -15.13
CA ALA A 251 -12.06 -9.06 -15.43
C ALA A 251 -11.47 -10.46 -15.20
N LEU A 252 -10.22 -10.68 -15.62
CA LEU A 252 -9.49 -11.93 -15.36
C LEU A 252 -9.31 -12.18 -13.86
N ILE A 253 -8.95 -11.15 -13.08
CA ILE A 253 -8.82 -11.23 -11.62
C ILE A 253 -10.14 -11.66 -10.98
N GLN A 254 -11.27 -11.08 -11.42
CA GLN A 254 -12.59 -11.47 -10.92
C GLN A 254 -12.94 -12.92 -11.27
N LYS A 255 -12.59 -13.38 -12.48
CA LYS A 255 -12.75 -14.78 -12.91
C LYS A 255 -11.93 -15.72 -12.01
N LEU A 256 -10.62 -15.47 -11.87
CA LEU A 256 -9.72 -16.34 -11.13
C LEU A 256 -10.04 -16.41 -9.63
N ASN A 257 -10.46 -15.31 -9.01
CA ASN A 257 -10.92 -15.31 -7.62
C ASN A 257 -12.17 -16.18 -7.39
N LYS A 258 -13.00 -16.42 -8.43
CA LYS A 258 -14.15 -17.32 -8.36
C LYS A 258 -13.77 -18.77 -8.65
N GLU A 259 -12.83 -18.99 -9.58
CA GLU A 259 -12.47 -20.32 -10.07
C GLU A 259 -11.44 -21.05 -9.19
N LEU A 260 -10.53 -20.34 -8.52
CA LEU A 260 -9.42 -20.94 -7.78
C LEU A 260 -9.67 -20.91 -6.26
N PRO A 261 -9.93 -22.07 -5.62
CA PRO A 261 -10.24 -22.12 -4.21
C PRO A 261 -9.16 -21.52 -3.30
N GLY A 262 -9.56 -20.59 -2.44
CA GLY A 262 -8.68 -19.97 -1.45
C GLY A 262 -7.68 -18.96 -2.02
N ILE A 263 -7.71 -18.67 -3.33
CA ILE A 263 -6.92 -17.57 -3.87
C ILE A 263 -7.57 -16.23 -3.49
N ARG A 264 -6.73 -15.21 -3.33
CA ARG A 264 -7.09 -13.81 -3.20
C ARG A 264 -6.15 -12.99 -4.06
N ILE A 265 -6.64 -12.57 -5.22
CA ILE A 265 -5.92 -11.68 -6.13
C ILE A 265 -6.50 -10.28 -5.99
N ALA A 266 -5.66 -9.32 -5.64
CA ALA A 266 -6.00 -7.90 -5.60
C ALA A 266 -5.36 -7.19 -6.80
N PHE A 267 -6.15 -6.38 -7.50
CA PHE A 267 -5.65 -5.51 -8.56
C PHE A 267 -4.91 -4.31 -7.94
N ALA A 268 -3.61 -4.17 -8.22
CA ALA A 268 -2.84 -2.99 -7.87
C ALA A 268 -2.90 -1.99 -9.03
N ASN A 269 -3.70 -0.94 -8.84
CA ASN A 269 -3.92 0.08 -9.86
C ASN A 269 -2.74 1.09 -9.90
N PRO A 270 -1.97 1.17 -11.00
CA PRO A 270 -0.82 2.06 -11.11
C PRO A 270 -1.21 3.53 -11.38
N TYR A 271 -2.48 3.84 -11.66
CA TYR A 271 -2.96 5.21 -11.93
C TYR A 271 -3.20 6.02 -10.64
N GLY A 272 -2.75 5.51 -9.50
CA GLY A 272 -3.07 6.04 -8.18
C GLY A 272 -4.50 5.66 -7.79
N GLY A 273 -4.66 4.99 -6.65
CA GLY A 273 -5.98 4.91 -6.04
C GLY A 273 -6.39 6.32 -5.62
N LYS A 274 -7.51 6.84 -6.12
CA LYS A 274 -8.24 7.87 -5.37
C LYS A 274 -8.57 7.21 -4.04
N VAL A 275 -7.89 7.59 -2.95
CA VAL A 275 -8.42 7.28 -1.62
C VAL A 275 -9.72 8.06 -1.56
N PRO A 276 -10.90 7.40 -1.59
CA PRO A 276 -12.14 8.12 -1.80
C PRO A 276 -12.54 8.88 -0.54
N ALA A 277 -12.11 8.40 0.63
CA ALA A 277 -12.38 9.00 1.92
C ALA A 277 -11.35 8.51 2.96
N ILE A 278 -11.15 9.31 4.01
CA ILE A 278 -10.44 8.91 5.24
C ILE A 278 -11.43 8.84 6.38
N ILE A 279 -11.46 7.69 7.07
CA ILE A 279 -12.28 7.52 8.28
C ILE A 279 -11.35 7.46 9.48
N VAL A 280 -11.50 8.41 10.40
CA VAL A 280 -10.62 8.58 11.56
C VAL A 280 -11.32 8.10 12.82
N PHE A 281 -10.66 7.21 13.55
CA PHE A 281 -11.01 6.82 14.92
C PHE A 281 -9.79 7.04 15.82
N GLY A 282 -10.00 7.43 17.07
CA GLY A 282 -8.89 7.61 18.01
C GLY A 282 -9.25 8.47 19.22
N ASP A 283 -8.21 8.83 19.96
CA ASP A 283 -8.26 9.68 21.14
C ASP A 283 -8.11 11.18 20.78
N SER A 284 -7.75 11.99 21.78
CA SER A 284 -7.53 13.43 21.67
C SER A 284 -6.54 13.84 20.56
N SER A 285 -5.56 12.99 20.24
CA SER A 285 -4.49 13.27 19.26
C SER A 285 -4.99 13.42 17.82
N VAL A 286 -6.15 12.83 17.52
CA VAL A 286 -6.77 12.86 16.20
C VAL A 286 -8.22 13.38 16.25
N ASP A 287 -8.64 13.93 17.39
CA ASP A 287 -9.95 14.56 17.57
C ASP A 287 -10.05 15.85 16.74
N ALA A 288 -10.99 15.85 15.79
CA ALA A 288 -11.25 16.97 14.90
C ALA A 288 -12.17 18.06 15.51
N GLY A 289 -12.62 17.88 16.77
CA GLY A 289 -13.54 18.78 17.48
C GLY A 289 -14.84 18.11 17.96
N ASN A 290 -14.94 16.78 17.94
CA ASN A 290 -16.15 16.05 18.35
C ASN A 290 -16.50 16.35 19.82
N ASN A 291 -15.50 16.53 20.68
CA ASN A 291 -15.68 16.81 22.10
C ASN A 291 -16.47 18.09 22.41
N ASN A 292 -16.58 19.03 21.46
CA ASN A 292 -17.41 20.23 21.65
C ASN A 292 -18.88 19.88 21.89
N GLN A 293 -19.35 18.81 21.24
CA GLN A 293 -20.74 18.38 21.20
C GLN A 293 -21.03 17.20 22.13
N ILE A 294 -20.03 16.78 22.92
CA ILE A 294 -20.14 15.74 23.94
C ILE A 294 -20.23 16.42 25.31
N SER A 295 -20.98 15.83 26.24
CA SER A 295 -21.07 16.29 27.63
C SER A 295 -19.81 15.88 28.40
N THR A 296 -18.74 16.65 28.21
CA THR A 296 -17.42 16.40 28.79
C THR A 296 -16.76 17.69 29.28
N VAL A 297 -15.87 17.55 30.27
CA VAL A 297 -14.95 18.62 30.68
C VAL A 297 -13.72 18.72 29.77
N LEU A 298 -13.42 17.68 29.00
CA LEU A 298 -12.28 17.63 28.08
C LEU A 298 -12.66 18.30 26.75
N LYS A 299 -12.72 19.64 26.73
CA LYS A 299 -12.98 20.44 25.53
C LYS A 299 -11.77 21.30 25.19
N SER A 300 -11.54 21.53 23.90
CA SER A 300 -10.49 22.42 23.38
C SER A 300 -11.09 23.55 22.52
N ASN A 301 -12.23 24.08 22.97
CA ASN A 301 -12.99 25.16 22.31
C ASN A 301 -12.65 26.55 22.88
N PHE A 302 -11.45 26.72 23.40
CA PHE A 302 -10.92 27.98 23.91
C PHE A 302 -9.48 28.19 23.46
N GLU A 303 -8.93 29.41 23.60
CA GLU A 303 -7.53 29.67 23.24
C GLU A 303 -6.54 28.89 24.13
N PRO A 304 -5.42 28.38 23.59
CA PRO A 304 -4.82 28.69 22.29
C PRO A 304 -5.22 27.76 21.14
N TYR A 305 -6.09 26.77 21.40
CA TYR A 305 -6.48 25.75 20.45
C TYR A 305 -7.14 26.37 19.20
N GLY A 306 -6.81 25.85 18.00
CA GLY A 306 -7.31 26.35 16.72
C GLY A 306 -6.76 27.71 16.23
N ARG A 307 -5.84 28.36 16.95
CA ARG A 307 -5.25 29.66 16.56
C ARG A 307 -4.62 29.66 15.15
N ASP A 308 -3.95 28.59 14.79
CA ASP A 308 -3.24 28.39 13.52
C ASP A 308 -4.08 27.57 12.52
N PHE A 309 -5.30 27.18 12.88
CA PHE A 309 -6.22 26.46 12.01
C PHE A 309 -7.01 27.41 11.10
N TYR A 310 -7.65 26.87 10.07
CA TYR A 310 -8.51 27.65 9.17
C TYR A 310 -9.57 28.42 9.97
N GLY A 311 -9.65 29.73 9.74
CA GLY A 311 -10.54 30.64 10.47
C GLY A 311 -9.94 31.27 11.74
N LYS A 312 -8.82 30.76 12.26
CA LYS A 312 -8.11 31.29 13.44
C LYS A 312 -9.00 31.40 14.69
N MET A 313 -9.85 30.40 14.92
CA MET A 313 -10.75 30.31 16.07
C MET A 313 -10.65 28.93 16.73
N PRO A 314 -11.00 28.79 18.02
CA PRO A 314 -11.04 27.49 18.67
C PRO A 314 -12.00 26.51 17.99
N THR A 315 -11.47 25.36 17.58
CA THR A 315 -12.22 24.34 16.83
C THR A 315 -12.60 23.12 17.66
N GLY A 316 -12.10 22.98 18.88
CA GLY A 316 -12.22 21.74 19.65
C GLY A 316 -11.10 20.72 19.38
N ARG A 317 -10.20 21.01 18.44
CA ARG A 317 -8.99 20.20 18.20
C ARG A 317 -8.01 20.41 19.33
N PHE A 318 -7.39 19.34 19.83
CA PHE A 318 -6.38 19.41 20.90
C PHE A 318 -5.01 19.89 20.39
N CYS A 319 -5.00 20.81 19.43
CA CYS A 319 -3.82 21.49 18.91
C CYS A 319 -4.17 22.88 18.38
N ASN A 320 -3.15 23.71 18.13
CA ASN A 320 -3.36 25.06 17.59
C ASN A 320 -3.73 25.05 16.10
N GLY A 321 -3.43 23.97 15.37
CA GLY A 321 -3.59 23.92 13.91
C GLY A 321 -4.24 22.63 13.42
N ARG A 322 -3.67 22.09 12.35
CA ARG A 322 -4.09 20.82 11.74
C ARG A 322 -3.62 19.62 12.57
N ILE A 323 -4.42 18.56 12.58
CA ILE A 323 -4.12 17.27 13.23
C ILE A 323 -3.59 16.26 12.19
N PRO A 324 -2.92 15.16 12.60
CA PRO A 324 -2.34 14.19 11.66
C PRO A 324 -3.29 13.73 10.53
N PRO A 325 -4.59 13.45 10.77
CA PRO A 325 -5.51 13.10 9.69
C PRO A 325 -5.69 14.17 8.60
N ASP A 326 -5.55 15.45 8.93
CA ASP A 326 -5.68 16.52 7.95
C ASP A 326 -4.55 16.49 6.92
N PHE A 327 -3.32 16.23 7.37
CA PHE A 327 -2.15 16.09 6.51
C PHE A 327 -2.25 14.84 5.63
N ILE A 328 -2.76 13.75 6.19
CA ILE A 328 -3.01 12.51 5.45
C ILE A 328 -4.11 12.74 4.39
N SER A 329 -5.19 13.45 4.75
CA SER A 329 -6.26 13.86 3.83
C SER A 329 -5.74 14.70 2.67
N GLU A 330 -4.95 15.73 2.97
CA GLU A 330 -4.36 16.58 1.95
C GLU A 330 -3.38 15.79 1.05
N ALA A 331 -2.54 14.92 1.63
CA ALA A 331 -1.60 14.09 0.88
C ALA A 331 -2.29 13.13 -0.11
N PHE A 332 -3.50 12.69 0.20
CA PHE A 332 -4.33 11.88 -0.69
C PHE A 332 -5.19 12.69 -1.66
N GLY A 333 -5.04 14.01 -1.71
CA GLY A 333 -5.81 14.88 -2.60
C GLY A 333 -7.30 14.99 -2.21
N LEU A 334 -7.62 14.74 -0.94
CA LEU A 334 -8.96 14.91 -0.36
C LEU A 334 -9.12 16.35 0.16
N ARG A 335 -9.90 16.55 1.24
CA ARG A 335 -10.09 17.87 1.84
C ARG A 335 -8.83 18.33 2.59
N PRO A 336 -8.60 19.64 2.75
CA PRO A 336 -7.46 20.17 3.53
C PRO A 336 -7.51 19.83 5.03
N PHE A 337 -8.66 19.34 5.52
CA PHE A 337 -8.87 18.83 6.86
C PHE A 337 -10.03 17.83 6.89
N VAL A 338 -10.04 16.96 7.89
CA VAL A 338 -11.12 15.99 8.11
C VAL A 338 -12.16 16.59 9.06
N PRO A 339 -13.47 16.60 8.69
CA PRO A 339 -14.53 17.15 9.54
C PRO A 339 -14.84 16.23 10.73
N ALA A 340 -15.19 16.84 11.86
CA ALA A 340 -15.71 16.12 13.03
C ALA A 340 -17.14 15.65 12.76
N TYR A 341 -17.43 14.38 13.05
CA TYR A 341 -18.74 13.78 12.82
C TYR A 341 -19.88 14.49 13.57
N LEU A 342 -19.62 14.95 14.80
CA LEU A 342 -20.63 15.58 15.64
C LEU A 342 -20.77 17.08 15.40
N ASP A 343 -19.88 17.71 14.63
CA ASP A 343 -19.93 19.15 14.39
C ASP A 343 -21.20 19.51 13.58
N PRO A 344 -22.10 20.35 14.12
CA PRO A 344 -23.38 20.67 13.50
C PRO A 344 -23.25 21.46 12.20
N MET A 345 -22.07 21.97 11.87
CA MET A 345 -21.82 22.65 10.59
C MET A 345 -21.70 21.69 9.40
N PHE A 346 -21.48 20.39 9.64
CA PHE A 346 -21.32 19.40 8.58
C PHE A 346 -22.52 18.45 8.50
N ASN A 347 -22.87 18.01 7.30
CA ASN A 347 -23.91 17.01 7.07
C ASN A 347 -23.33 15.74 6.41
N ILE A 348 -24.18 14.73 6.18
CA ILE A 348 -23.76 13.43 5.63
C ILE A 348 -23.05 13.55 4.27
N THR A 349 -23.42 14.54 3.45
CA THR A 349 -22.79 14.76 2.13
C THR A 349 -21.39 15.36 2.25
N ASP A 350 -21.10 16.05 3.36
CA ASP A 350 -19.77 16.58 3.64
C ASP A 350 -18.74 15.50 3.99
N PHE A 351 -19.21 14.33 4.41
CA PHE A 351 -18.36 13.20 4.81
C PHE A 351 -17.90 12.33 3.64
N ALA A 352 -18.32 12.64 2.41
CA ALA A 352 -17.96 11.87 1.21
C ALA A 352 -16.44 11.76 0.99
N GLY A 353 -15.66 12.77 1.43
CA GLY A 353 -14.19 12.78 1.36
C GLY A 353 -13.48 12.38 2.66
N GLY A 354 -14.22 12.00 3.69
CA GLY A 354 -13.68 11.61 4.99
C GLY A 354 -14.41 12.23 6.18
N VAL A 355 -14.31 11.56 7.32
CA VAL A 355 -14.99 11.92 8.57
C VAL A 355 -14.20 11.44 9.78
N CYS A 356 -14.19 12.23 10.84
CA CYS A 356 -13.52 11.91 12.09
C CYS A 356 -14.54 11.60 13.20
N PHE A 357 -14.41 10.41 13.79
CA PHE A 357 -15.16 9.93 14.94
C PHE A 357 -14.35 9.97 16.25
N ALA A 358 -13.09 10.39 16.19
CA ALA A 358 -12.20 10.44 17.36
C ALA A 358 -12.70 11.41 18.44
N SER A 359 -12.36 11.13 19.69
CA SER A 359 -12.78 11.91 20.85
C SER A 359 -11.74 11.80 21.96
N ALA A 360 -11.46 12.90 22.67
CA ALA A 360 -10.54 12.87 23.82
C ALA A 360 -11.04 12.04 25.02
N GLU A 361 -12.28 11.54 24.98
CA GLU A 361 -12.79 10.59 25.98
C GLU A 361 -12.64 9.13 25.58
N CYS A 362 -12.13 8.85 24.36
CA CYS A 362 -11.84 7.50 23.88
C CYS A 362 -10.49 6.95 24.39
N ASP A 363 -10.10 7.29 25.62
CA ASP A 363 -9.04 6.55 26.31
C ASP A 363 -9.65 5.31 26.96
N THR A 364 -9.14 4.14 26.57
CA THR A 364 -9.21 2.82 27.25
C THR A 364 -10.38 2.56 28.21
N ILE A 365 -11.15 1.51 27.93
CA ILE A 365 -12.06 0.86 28.89
C ILE A 365 -11.33 0.62 30.22
N VAL A 366 -11.58 1.45 31.24
CA VAL A 366 -11.06 1.24 32.61
C VAL A 366 -11.97 0.23 33.32
N GLU A 367 -11.73 -1.06 33.11
CA GLU A 367 -12.19 -2.09 34.04
C GLU A 367 -11.22 -2.12 35.23
N GLY A 368 -11.57 -1.48 36.35
CA GLY A 368 -10.86 -1.76 37.61
C GLY A 368 -10.99 -0.75 38.75
N ASN A 369 -11.27 0.53 38.50
CA ASN A 369 -11.21 1.54 39.57
C ASN A 369 -12.61 1.97 40.05
N ARG A 370 -12.95 1.71 41.32
CA ARG A 370 -14.29 1.95 41.90
C ARG A 370 -14.62 3.45 42.05
N GLU A 371 -13.63 4.32 42.16
CA GLU A 371 -13.84 5.77 42.29
C GLU A 371 -14.12 6.49 40.96
N LEU A 372 -13.80 5.85 39.81
CA LEU A 372 -14.04 6.39 38.46
C LEU A 372 -15.29 5.80 37.77
N GLN A 373 -16.10 5.03 38.49
CA GLN A 373 -17.28 4.37 37.92
C GLN A 373 -18.34 5.34 37.38
N GLY A 374 -18.43 6.56 37.93
CA GLY A 374 -19.32 7.62 37.44
C GLY A 374 -18.97 8.07 36.02
N VAL A 375 -17.71 8.44 35.81
CA VAL A 375 -17.14 8.82 34.50
C VAL A 375 -17.26 7.65 33.50
N SER A 376 -17.02 6.41 33.95
CA SER A 376 -17.13 5.22 33.09
C SER A 376 -18.54 4.94 32.54
N LYS A 377 -19.61 5.40 33.20
CA LYS A 377 -20.99 5.20 32.71
C LYS A 377 -21.34 6.18 31.60
N GLU A 378 -20.92 7.43 31.72
CA GLU A 378 -21.07 8.46 30.68
C GLU A 378 -20.25 8.11 29.45
N THR A 379 -18.97 7.76 29.60
CA THR A 379 -18.12 7.32 28.49
C THR A 379 -18.68 6.08 27.79
N ARG A 380 -19.22 5.09 28.53
CA ARG A 380 -19.89 3.92 27.92
C ARG A 380 -21.18 4.30 27.18
N SER A 381 -21.92 5.28 27.66
CA SER A 381 -23.14 5.79 27.01
C SER A 381 -22.77 6.47 25.68
N ILE A 382 -21.74 7.32 25.70
CA ILE A 382 -21.24 8.03 24.53
C ILE A 382 -20.65 7.08 23.48
N CYS A 383 -19.84 6.09 23.89
CA CYS A 383 -19.35 5.06 22.96
C CYS A 383 -20.49 4.20 22.38
N ARG A 384 -21.54 3.89 23.16
CA ARG A 384 -22.73 3.19 22.65
C ARG A 384 -23.51 4.05 21.66
N GLU A 385 -23.65 5.34 21.95
CA GLU A 385 -24.30 6.30 21.05
C GLU A 385 -23.51 6.47 19.75
N GLN A 386 -22.19 6.64 19.82
CA GLN A 386 -21.33 6.67 18.63
C GLN A 386 -21.40 5.35 17.85
N LYS A 387 -21.36 4.19 18.51
CA LYS A 387 -21.50 2.89 17.85
C LYS A 387 -22.87 2.73 17.18
N SER A 388 -23.95 3.22 17.79
CA SER A 388 -25.29 3.25 17.20
C SER A 388 -25.37 4.19 16.00
N LYS A 389 -24.78 5.39 16.10
CA LYS A 389 -24.71 6.37 15.00
C LYS A 389 -23.86 5.86 13.83
N ILE A 390 -22.73 5.20 14.09
CA ILE A 390 -21.91 4.51 13.06
C ILE A 390 -22.71 3.39 12.39
N HIS A 391 -23.48 2.59 13.15
CA HIS A 391 -24.30 1.52 12.60
C HIS A 391 -25.44 2.06 11.72
N ASN A 392 -26.12 3.12 12.15
CA ASN A 392 -27.14 3.80 11.34
C ASN A 392 -26.53 4.43 10.08
N THR A 393 -25.37 5.08 10.19
CA THR A 393 -24.65 5.66 9.05
C THR A 393 -24.24 4.59 8.03
N ARG A 394 -23.83 3.40 8.48
CA ARG A 394 -23.58 2.24 7.61
C ARG A 394 -24.85 1.82 6.85
N GLY A 395 -26.01 1.80 7.52
CA GLY A 395 -27.30 1.52 6.89
C GLY A 395 -27.67 2.55 5.81
N THR A 396 -27.52 3.83 6.12
CA THR A 396 -27.83 4.94 5.19
C THR A 396 -26.88 4.99 4.00
N LEU A 397 -25.57 4.85 4.22
CA LEU A 397 -24.56 4.80 3.15
C LEU A 397 -24.76 3.58 2.24
N SER A 398 -25.14 2.43 2.79
CA SER A 398 -25.47 1.24 1.98
C SER A 398 -26.74 1.43 1.14
N SER A 399 -27.74 2.17 1.63
CA SER A 399 -28.96 2.47 0.87
C SER A 399 -28.78 3.54 -0.21
N GLU A 400 -27.91 4.53 0.01
CA GLU A 400 -27.69 5.62 -0.94
C GLU A 400 -26.65 5.26 -2.02
N LEU A 401 -25.65 4.44 -1.70
CA LEU A 401 -24.65 3.97 -2.67
C LEU A 401 -25.11 2.73 -3.45
N GLY A 402 -26.18 2.04 -3.02
CA GLY A 402 -26.78 0.94 -3.77
C GLY A 402 -27.75 1.37 -4.88
N ASN A 403 -28.06 2.66 -4.98
CA ASN A 403 -29.00 3.26 -5.95
C ASN A 403 -28.29 4.16 -7.00
N LYS A 404 -26.97 4.02 -7.18
CA LYS A 404 -26.23 4.71 -8.25
C LYS A 404 -25.45 3.74 -9.11
#